data_AF-A0A3D2FEW5-F1
#
_entry.id   AF-A0A3D2FEW5-F1
#
_cell.length_a   1.000
_cell.length_b   1.000
_cell.length_c   1.000
_cell.angle_alpha   90.00
_cell.angle_beta   90.00
_cell.angle_gamma   90.00
#
_symmetry.space_group_name_H-M   'P 1'
#
loop_
_entity.id
_entity.type
_entity.pdbx_description
1 polymer ?
#
loop_
_entity_poly.entity_id
_entity_poly.type
_entity_poly.pdbx_seq_one_letter_code
_entity_poly.pdbx_strand_id
1 'polypeptide(L)'
;MELKDAYKKKMEAQLKELSAKIDLLEAKVESAEAGMRVKQAEELHELRTKWRAATEKMKELENSSGEAWDQVKETADQIWEDLKSGVSKAHDKFK
;
A
#
# COMPACT_ATOMS: atom_id res chain seq x y z
N MET A 1 10.08 -22.94 6.87
CA MET A 1 10.20 -22.08 5.65
C MET A 1 8.83 -21.73 5.07
N GLU A 2 7.86 -22.63 5.10
CA GLU A 2 6.50 -22.39 4.54
C GLU A 2 5.77 -21.17 5.11
N LEU A 3 5.88 -20.88 6.41
CA LEU A 3 5.25 -19.71 7.02
C LEU A 3 5.75 -18.38 6.43
N LYS A 4 7.06 -18.27 6.15
CA LYS A 4 7.65 -17.08 5.55
C LYS A 4 7.21 -16.92 4.09
N ASP A 5 7.14 -18.03 3.35
CA ASP A 5 6.70 -18.04 1.96
C ASP A 5 5.21 -17.70 1.81
N ALA A 6 4.37 -18.26 2.69
CA ALA A 6 2.94 -17.95 2.75
C ALA A 6 2.70 -16.48 3.13
N TYR A 7 3.47 -15.95 4.09
CA TYR A 7 3.44 -14.53 4.43
C TYR A 7 3.83 -13.66 3.23
N LYS A 8 4.91 -14.03 2.53
CA LYS A 8 5.38 -13.32 1.34
C LYS A 8 4.28 -13.24 0.26
N LYS A 9 3.69 -14.38 -0.09
CA LYS A 9 2.60 -14.46 -1.07
C LYS A 9 1.37 -13.66 -0.66
N LYS A 10 0.97 -13.73 0.63
CA LYS A 10 -0.16 -12.97 1.15
C LYS A 10 0.04 -11.47 1.00
N MET A 11 1.21 -10.98 1.41
CA MET A 11 1.57 -9.57 1.27
C MET A 11 1.62 -9.18 -0.21
N GLU A 12 2.28 -9.95 -1.07
CA GLU A 12 2.34 -9.63 -2.49
C GLU A 12 0.94 -9.51 -3.14
N ALA A 13 0.02 -10.40 -2.78
CA ALA A 13 -1.38 -10.32 -3.21
C ALA A 13 -2.08 -9.04 -2.70
N GLN A 14 -1.82 -8.65 -1.44
CA GLN A 14 -2.36 -7.41 -0.89
C GLN A 14 -1.77 -6.15 -1.54
N LEU A 15 -0.48 -6.12 -1.94
CA LEU A 15 0.06 -4.98 -2.70
C LEU A 15 -0.62 -4.83 -4.04
N LYS A 16 -0.87 -5.95 -4.72
CA LYS A 16 -1.58 -5.96 -6.00
C LYS A 16 -2.99 -5.43 -5.84
N GLU A 17 -3.70 -5.87 -4.81
CA GLU A 17 -5.04 -5.35 -4.49
C GLU A 17 -5.03 -3.85 -4.18
N LEU A 18 -4.09 -3.40 -3.33
CA LEU A 18 -3.97 -2.00 -2.95
C LEU A 18 -3.56 -1.12 -4.14
N SER A 19 -2.68 -1.61 -5.03
CA SER A 19 -2.32 -0.93 -6.28
C SER A 19 -3.56 -0.70 -7.13
N ALA A 20 -4.33 -1.77 -7.39
CA ALA A 20 -5.54 -1.66 -8.21
C ALA A 20 -6.57 -0.68 -7.61
N LYS A 21 -6.69 -0.64 -6.27
CA LYS A 21 -7.54 0.35 -5.58
C LYS A 21 -7.02 1.77 -5.76
N ILE A 22 -5.71 1.99 -5.66
CA ILE A 22 -5.09 3.31 -5.88
C ILE A 22 -5.29 3.76 -7.33
N ASP A 23 -5.10 2.87 -8.30
CA ASP A 23 -5.31 3.18 -9.73
C ASP A 23 -6.79 3.52 -10.00
N LEU A 24 -7.73 2.83 -9.35
CA LEU A 24 -9.15 3.16 -9.43
C LEU A 24 -9.45 4.55 -8.81
N LEU A 25 -8.84 4.87 -7.67
CA LEU A 25 -8.98 6.18 -7.03
C LEU A 25 -8.42 7.28 -7.94
N GLU A 26 -7.28 7.04 -8.60
CA GLU A 26 -6.67 7.97 -9.55
C GLU A 26 -7.61 8.28 -10.72
N ALA A 27 -8.20 7.25 -11.32
CA ALA A 27 -9.17 7.43 -12.39
C ALA A 27 -10.41 8.24 -11.94
N LYS A 28 -10.87 8.01 -10.70
CA LYS A 28 -11.96 8.81 -10.11
C LYS A 28 -11.56 10.27 -9.88
N VAL A 29 -10.35 10.53 -9.40
CA VAL A 29 -9.81 11.90 -9.29
C VAL A 29 -9.80 12.56 -10.65
N GLU A 30 -9.24 11.90 -11.66
CA GLU A 30 -9.12 12.47 -13.00
C GLU A 30 -10.50 12.80 -13.62
N SER A 31 -11.55 12.07 -13.25
CA SER A 31 -12.93 12.36 -13.65
C SER A 31 -13.66 13.38 -12.77
N ALA A 32 -13.15 13.73 -11.58
CA ALA A 32 -13.83 14.64 -10.64
C ALA A 32 -13.81 16.10 -11.10
N GLU A 33 -14.48 17.01 -10.40
CA GLU A 33 -14.43 18.46 -10.69
C GLU A 33 -13.10 19.08 -10.23
N ALA A 34 -12.64 20.14 -10.90
CA ALA A 34 -11.30 20.73 -10.71
C ALA A 34 -10.96 21.10 -9.24
N GLY A 35 -11.94 21.54 -8.44
CA GLY A 35 -11.73 21.86 -7.03
C GLY A 35 -11.55 20.62 -6.13
N MET A 36 -12.20 19.51 -6.48
CA MET A 36 -12.10 18.24 -5.76
C MET A 36 -10.82 17.48 -6.15
N ARG A 37 -10.39 17.64 -7.41
CA ARG A 37 -9.15 17.07 -7.95
C ARG A 37 -7.92 17.40 -7.13
N VAL A 38 -7.71 18.66 -6.74
CA VAL A 38 -6.48 19.08 -6.06
C VAL A 38 -6.33 18.37 -4.72
N LYS A 39 -7.35 18.43 -3.86
CA LYS A 39 -7.31 17.78 -2.54
C LYS A 39 -7.15 16.27 -2.63
N GLN A 40 -7.87 15.66 -3.57
CA GLN A 40 -7.81 14.21 -3.72
C GLN A 40 -6.51 13.74 -4.40
N ALA A 41 -5.91 14.55 -5.26
CA ALA A 41 -4.61 14.26 -5.87
C ALA A 41 -3.48 14.27 -4.82
N GLU A 42 -3.54 15.17 -3.82
CA GLU A 42 -2.61 15.15 -2.69
C GLU A 42 -2.75 13.85 -1.89
N GLU A 43 -3.97 13.47 -1.51
CA GLU A 43 -4.22 12.20 -0.80
C GLU A 43 -3.75 10.98 -1.62
N LEU A 44 -4.01 10.98 -2.93
CA LEU A 44 -3.56 9.93 -3.84
C LEU A 44 -2.03 9.85 -3.90
N HIS A 45 -1.35 10.99 -3.91
CA HIS A 45 0.11 11.04 -3.91
C HIS A 45 0.71 10.47 -2.63
N GLU A 46 0.10 10.77 -1.47
CA GLU A 46 0.49 10.16 -0.20
C GLU A 46 0.29 8.64 -0.22
N LEU A 47 -0.85 8.15 -0.74
CA LEU A 47 -1.10 6.71 -0.88
C LEU A 47 -0.08 6.02 -1.78
N ARG A 48 0.28 6.64 -2.92
CA ARG A 48 1.31 6.13 -3.82
C ARG A 48 2.68 6.06 -3.15
N THR A 49 3.01 7.05 -2.33
CA THR A 49 4.26 7.09 -1.57
C THR A 49 4.30 5.96 -0.54
N LYS A 50 3.21 5.77 0.22
CA LYS A 50 3.07 4.65 1.16
C LYS A 50 3.14 3.29 0.47
N TRP A 51 2.51 3.14 -0.71
CA TRP A 51 2.56 1.92 -1.51
C TRP A 51 3.97 1.59 -2.00
N ARG A 52 4.73 2.61 -2.45
CA ARG A 52 6.15 2.43 -2.81
C ARG A 52 6.98 1.98 -1.60
N ALA A 53 6.80 2.63 -0.45
CA ALA A 53 7.50 2.25 0.78
C ALA A 53 7.18 0.81 1.21
N ALA A 54 5.90 0.41 1.13
CA ALA A 54 5.46 -0.96 1.40
C ALA A 54 6.11 -1.98 0.45
N THR A 55 6.16 -1.65 -0.84
CA THR A 55 6.78 -2.50 -1.88
C THR A 55 8.30 -2.61 -1.70
N GLU A 56 8.97 -1.53 -1.31
CA GLU A 56 10.39 -1.54 -1.01
C GLU A 56 10.69 -2.39 0.22
N LYS A 57 9.92 -2.22 1.30
CA LYS A 57 10.03 -3.07 2.49
C LYS A 57 9.74 -4.53 2.20
N MET A 58 8.84 -4.82 1.27
CA MET A 58 8.60 -6.19 0.83
C MET A 58 9.83 -6.81 0.16
N LYS A 59 10.51 -6.06 -0.71
CA LYS A 59 11.78 -6.50 -1.32
C LYS A 59 12.88 -6.68 -0.29
N GLU A 60 12.98 -5.78 0.69
CA GLU A 60 13.92 -5.91 1.81
C GLU A 60 13.62 -7.18 2.62
N LEU A 61 12.34 -7.45 2.91
CA LEU A 61 11.88 -8.65 3.58
C LEU A 61 12.25 -9.91 2.79
N GLU A 62 12.15 -9.87 1.46
CA GLU A 62 12.52 -10.99 0.60
C GLU A 62 13.99 -11.38 0.70
N ASN A 63 14.86 -10.37 0.78
CA ASN A 63 16.31 -10.51 0.88
C ASN A 63 16.79 -10.77 2.33
N SER A 64 15.98 -10.40 3.32
CA SER A 64 16.29 -10.62 4.74
C SER A 64 16.07 -12.09 5.17
N SER A 65 16.79 -12.52 6.20
CA SER A 65 16.71 -13.87 6.77
C SER A 65 17.05 -13.85 8.26
N GLY A 66 16.71 -14.93 8.99
CA GLY A 66 16.96 -15.00 10.43
C GLY A 66 16.24 -13.90 11.21
N GLU A 67 16.95 -13.29 12.17
CA GLU A 67 16.44 -12.26 13.09
C GLU A 67 16.12 -10.92 12.39
N ALA A 68 16.87 -10.56 11.34
CA ALA A 68 16.58 -9.39 10.53
C ALA A 68 15.23 -9.48 9.82
N TRP A 69 14.77 -10.70 9.52
CA TRP A 69 13.47 -10.91 8.88
C TRP A 69 12.31 -10.48 9.78
N ASP A 70 12.38 -10.76 11.08
CA ASP A 70 11.32 -10.39 12.03
C ASP A 70 11.25 -8.87 12.24
N GLN A 71 12.39 -8.18 12.27
CA GLN A 71 12.43 -6.71 12.34
C GLN A 71 11.86 -6.05 11.08
N VAL A 72 12.26 -6.53 9.90
CA VAL A 72 11.76 -5.99 8.62
C VAL A 72 10.27 -6.28 8.48
N LYS A 73 9.81 -7.45 8.94
CA LYS A 73 8.39 -7.81 8.96
C LYS A 73 7.58 -6.84 9.78
N GLU A 74 7.98 -6.57 11.02
CA GLU A 74 7.25 -5.67 11.92
C GLU A 74 7.08 -4.28 11.30
N THR A 75 8.17 -3.75 10.71
CA THR A 75 8.14 -2.46 10.02
C THR A 75 7.25 -2.51 8.77
N ALA A 76 7.31 -3.61 8.00
CA ALA A 76 6.49 -3.78 6.82
C ALA A 76 4.99 -3.86 7.17
N ASP A 77 4.62 -4.62 8.21
CA ASP A 77 3.25 -4.73 8.72
C ASP A 77 2.68 -3.35 9.11
N GLN A 78 3.47 -2.51 9.78
CA GLN A 78 3.07 -1.14 10.14
C GLN A 78 2.76 -0.28 8.90
N ILE A 79 3.69 -0.22 7.94
CA ILE A 79 3.49 0.55 6.71
C ILE A 79 2.26 0.02 5.94
N TRP A 80 2.04 -1.29 5.97
CA TRP A 80 0.91 -1.92 5.31
C TRP A 80 -0.44 -1.53 5.88
N GLU A 81 -0.56 -1.58 7.21
CA GLU A 81 -1.80 -1.21 7.89
C GLU A 81 -2.07 0.29 7.70
N ASP A 82 -1.04 1.13 7.70
CA ASP A 82 -1.15 2.56 7.35
C ASP A 82 -1.63 2.78 5.91
N LEU A 83 -1.06 2.04 4.96
CA LEU A 83 -1.47 2.09 3.55
C LEU A 83 -2.92 1.64 3.38
N LYS A 84 -3.28 0.51 3.97
CA LYS A 84 -4.63 -0.06 3.90
C LYS A 84 -5.67 0.86 4.53
N SER A 85 -5.36 1.44 5.68
CA SER A 85 -6.19 2.46 6.33
C SER A 85 -6.36 3.69 5.43
N GLY A 86 -5.27 4.18 4.83
CA GLY A 86 -5.30 5.28 3.88
C GLY A 86 -6.17 4.99 2.66
N VAL A 87 -5.97 3.84 2.01
CA VAL A 87 -6.75 3.43 0.83
C VAL A 87 -8.23 3.27 1.18
N SER A 88 -8.56 2.70 2.35
CA SER A 88 -9.95 2.58 2.79
C SER A 88 -10.58 3.94 3.01
N LYS A 89 -9.89 4.86 3.70
CA LYS A 89 -10.38 6.23 3.93
C LYS A 89 -10.59 6.99 2.62
N ALA A 90 -9.64 6.88 1.69
CA ALA A 90 -9.80 7.48 0.38
C ALA A 90 -11.01 6.85 -0.33
N HIS A 91 -11.09 5.52 -0.40
CA HIS A 91 -12.21 4.83 -1.02
C HIS A 91 -13.59 5.26 -0.46
N ASP A 92 -13.73 5.41 0.86
CA ASP A 92 -14.96 5.92 1.48
C ASP A 92 -15.28 7.38 1.09
N LYS A 93 -14.27 8.22 0.86
CA LYS A 93 -14.47 9.59 0.35
C LYS A 93 -14.91 9.65 -1.11
N PHE A 94 -14.65 8.60 -1.89
CA PHE A 94 -15.05 8.47 -3.30
C PHE A 94 -16.30 7.60 -3.51
N LYS A 95 -16.96 7.20 -2.42
CA LYS A 95 -18.26 6.55 -2.45
C LYS A 95 -19.35 7.61 -2.49
#